data_AF-A0A7W1NW43-F1
#
_entry.id   AF-A0A7W1NW43-F1
#
_cell.length_a   1.000
_cell.length_b   1.000
_cell.length_c   1.000
_cell.angle_alpha   90.00
_cell.angle_beta   90.00
_cell.angle_gamma   90.00
#
_symmetry.space_group_name_H-M   'P 1'
#
loop_
_entity.id
_entity.type
_entity.pdbx_description
1 polymer ?
#
loop_
_entity_poly.entity_id
_entity_poly.type
_entity_poly.pdbx_seq_one_letter_code
_entity_poly.pdbx_strand_id
1 'polypeptide(L)'
;MSQNITQQIQVVQRSEIGLKRAVNQDSIGVRLPKAGEASQHALFVVADGVGGNLPKGEVASRTAIEAMFAYYYAESDETDILTRVGDALQDTNIAVREQALAEGVNAIGTTIVGIAIAPSGEAIGFNVGDSRLYRIRAREIELISEDQVSTPEPGVLKDEFKTRRVTKISSYIGQS
;
A
#
# COMPACT_ATOMS: atom_id res chain seq x y z
N MET A 1 22.09 8.09 21.63
CA MET A 1 20.73 8.19 21.07
C MET A 1 20.83 7.71 19.63
N SER A 2 20.17 6.60 19.27
CA SER A 2 20.02 6.23 17.87
C SER A 2 19.33 7.38 17.13
N GLN A 3 19.82 7.74 15.94
CA GLN A 3 19.16 8.77 15.15
C GLN A 3 17.80 8.23 14.69
N ASN A 4 16.73 8.99 14.93
CA ASN A 4 15.43 8.72 14.34
C ASN A 4 15.48 9.08 12.85
N ILE A 5 15.60 8.07 11.99
CA ILE A 5 15.78 8.28 10.55
C ILE A 5 14.55 8.86 9.87
N THR A 6 13.34 8.69 10.45
CA THR A 6 12.11 9.19 9.83
C THR A 6 12.05 10.71 9.77
N GLN A 7 12.81 11.41 10.62
CA GLN A 7 12.97 12.87 10.60
C GLN A 7 13.88 13.38 9.46
N GLN A 8 14.55 12.48 8.74
CA GLN A 8 15.47 12.81 7.64
C GLN A 8 14.90 12.46 6.26
N ILE A 9 13.71 11.87 6.21
CA ILE A 9 13.09 11.46 4.95
C ILE A 9 12.58 12.70 4.21
N GLN A 10 13.01 12.83 2.96
CA GLN A 10 12.42 13.74 2.00
C GLN A 10 11.51 12.96 1.06
N VAL A 11 10.34 13.53 0.77
CA VAL A 11 9.32 12.89 -0.05
C VAL A 11 8.77 13.88 -1.07
N VAL A 12 8.55 13.38 -2.28
CA VAL A 12 7.85 14.08 -3.35
C VAL A 12 6.80 13.14 -3.88
N GLN A 13 5.59 13.67 -4.10
CA GLN A 13 4.49 12.93 -4.70
C GLN A 13 3.93 13.71 -5.88
N ARG A 14 3.51 13.00 -6.92
CA ARG A 14 2.84 13.55 -8.08
C ARG A 14 1.88 12.50 -8.62
N SER A 15 0.67 12.92 -8.93
CA SER A 15 -0.33 12.11 -9.62
C SER A 15 -0.97 12.98 -10.70
N GLU A 16 -1.23 12.39 -11.86
CA GLU A 16 -1.85 13.06 -13.00
C GLU A 16 -2.84 12.11 -13.66
N ILE A 17 -3.99 12.64 -14.06
CA ILE A 17 -5.05 11.90 -14.77
C ILE A 17 -4.57 11.30 -16.11
N GLY A 18 -3.52 11.89 -16.70
CA GLY A 18 -3.05 11.54 -18.04
C GLY A 18 -3.99 12.03 -19.14
N LEU A 19 -3.77 11.54 -20.37
CA LEU A 19 -4.44 12.09 -21.57
C LEU A 19 -5.71 11.32 -21.98
N LYS A 20 -5.97 10.15 -21.39
CA LYS A 20 -7.00 9.22 -21.86
C LYS A 20 -8.18 9.06 -20.91
N ARG A 21 -7.98 9.23 -19.60
CA ARG A 21 -9.00 8.97 -18.59
C ARG A 21 -9.77 10.27 -18.30
N ALA A 22 -11.05 10.12 -17.97
CA ALA A 22 -11.91 11.23 -17.55
C ALA A 22 -11.85 11.48 -16.03
N VAL A 23 -11.41 10.48 -15.26
CA VAL A 23 -11.25 10.53 -13.81
C VAL A 23 -9.89 9.92 -13.47
N ASN A 24 -9.15 10.58 -12.58
CA ASN A 24 -7.95 10.00 -12.00
C ASN A 24 -8.36 9.00 -10.91
N GLN A 25 -7.98 7.74 -11.07
CA GLN A 25 -8.30 6.67 -10.12
C GLN A 25 -7.12 6.34 -9.21
N ASP A 26 -6.03 7.09 -9.32
CA ASP A 26 -4.85 6.96 -8.47
C ASP A 26 -5.01 7.79 -7.19
N SER A 27 -4.57 7.24 -6.07
CA SER A 27 -4.47 7.93 -4.78
C SER A 27 -3.08 7.73 -4.18
N ILE A 28 -2.54 8.78 -3.56
CA ILE A 28 -1.25 8.75 -2.88
C ILE A 28 -1.45 9.20 -1.43
N GLY A 29 -0.97 8.40 -0.48
CA GLY A 29 -0.94 8.70 0.94
C GLY A 29 0.50 8.80 1.44
N VAL A 30 0.81 9.87 2.16
CA VAL A 30 2.11 10.08 2.79
C VAL A 30 1.92 10.65 4.18
N ARG A 31 2.56 10.02 5.18
CA ARG A 31 2.69 10.59 6.52
C ARG A 31 4.11 10.43 7.00
N LEU A 32 4.72 11.57 7.27
CA LEU A 32 5.96 11.69 8.03
C LEU A 32 5.60 12.02 9.47
N PRO A 33 6.21 11.37 10.47
CA PRO A 33 5.94 11.64 11.86
C PRO A 33 6.51 13.00 12.26
N LYS A 34 5.75 13.80 12.99
CA LYS A 34 6.27 15.01 13.64
C LYS A 34 6.87 14.66 15.01
N ALA A 35 7.80 15.49 15.48
CA ALA A 35 8.35 15.36 16.81
C ALA A 35 7.23 15.36 17.87
N GLY A 36 7.18 14.33 18.71
CA GLY A 36 6.18 14.19 19.77
C GLY A 36 4.89 13.47 19.38
N GLU A 37 4.73 13.02 18.13
CA GLU A 37 3.66 12.06 17.77
C GLU A 37 3.88 10.71 18.46
N ALA A 38 2.79 10.04 18.86
CA ALA A 38 2.83 8.73 19.51
C ALA A 38 3.58 7.70 18.66
N SER A 39 3.10 7.47 17.43
CA SER A 39 3.83 6.69 16.44
C SER A 39 4.81 7.57 15.68
N GLN A 40 6.10 7.17 15.71
CA GLN A 40 7.17 7.81 14.95
C GLN A 40 7.47 7.06 13.62
N HIS A 41 6.53 6.25 13.13
CA HIS A 41 6.63 5.55 11.85
C HIS A 41 6.26 6.47 10.68
N ALA A 42 7.06 6.40 9.61
CA ALA A 42 6.69 6.99 8.32
C ALA A 42 5.97 5.95 7.46
N LEU A 43 4.89 6.37 6.78
CA LEU A 43 4.11 5.51 5.91
C LEU A 43 3.88 6.20 4.56
N PHE A 44 4.15 5.48 3.48
CA PHE A 44 3.96 5.92 2.10
C PHE A 44 3.18 4.85 1.36
N VAL A 45 2.11 5.25 0.68
CA VAL A 45 1.20 4.32 0.01
C VAL A 45 0.74 4.92 -1.31
N VAL A 46 0.67 4.10 -2.35
CA VAL A 46 0.04 4.40 -3.63
C VAL A 46 -1.04 3.35 -3.87
N ALA A 47 -2.18 3.79 -4.39
CA ALA A 47 -3.30 2.93 -4.75
C ALA A 47 -3.80 3.33 -6.14
N ASP A 48 -3.89 2.37 -7.06
CA ASP A 48 -4.46 2.54 -8.41
C ASP A 48 -5.80 1.81 -8.48
N GLY A 49 -6.88 2.57 -8.65
CA GLY A 49 -8.24 2.05 -8.74
C GLY A 49 -8.41 1.13 -9.96
N VAL A 50 -8.84 -0.10 -9.71
CA VAL A 50 -9.06 -1.10 -10.76
C VAL A 50 -10.25 -0.66 -11.63
N GLY A 51 -9.95 -0.26 -12.86
CA GLY A 51 -10.95 0.04 -13.88
C GLY A 51 -11.45 -1.21 -14.63
N GLY A 52 -12.41 -1.02 -15.55
CA GLY A 52 -12.98 -2.08 -16.38
C GLY A 52 -14.29 -2.61 -15.80
N ASN A 53 -14.29 -3.84 -15.29
CA ASN A 53 -15.50 -4.51 -14.78
C ASN A 53 -15.93 -4.02 -13.38
N LEU A 54 -15.06 -3.30 -12.67
CA LEU A 54 -15.37 -2.70 -11.38
C LEU A 54 -15.61 -1.19 -11.55
N PRO A 55 -16.73 -0.65 -11.06
CA PRO A 55 -16.98 0.78 -11.05
C PRO A 55 -16.20 1.48 -9.93
N LYS A 56 -16.16 2.82 -9.98
CA LYS A 56 -15.73 3.69 -8.87
C LYS A 56 -14.31 3.41 -8.33
N GLY A 57 -13.34 3.17 -9.22
CA GLY A 57 -11.94 2.96 -8.85
C GLY A 57 -11.33 4.12 -8.05
N GLU A 58 -11.75 5.36 -8.32
CA GLU A 58 -11.37 6.55 -7.56
C GLU A 58 -11.91 6.57 -6.13
N VAL A 59 -13.08 5.95 -5.90
CA VAL A 59 -13.60 5.76 -4.54
C VAL A 59 -12.80 4.65 -3.86
N ALA A 60 -12.54 3.54 -4.55
CA ALA A 60 -11.77 2.43 -4.01
C ALA A 60 -10.36 2.85 -3.56
N SER A 61 -9.60 3.52 -4.42
CA SER A 61 -8.22 3.93 -4.12
C SER A 61 -8.15 4.94 -2.98
N ARG A 62 -9.07 5.92 -2.95
CA ARG A 62 -9.17 6.89 -1.86
C ARG A 62 -9.52 6.24 -0.53
N THR A 63 -10.54 5.37 -0.51
CA THR A 63 -10.93 4.64 0.69
C THR A 63 -9.79 3.76 1.19
N ALA A 64 -9.05 3.11 0.28
CA ALA A 64 -7.92 2.28 0.68
C ALA A 64 -6.81 3.10 1.36
N ILE A 65 -6.47 4.27 0.82
CA ILE A 65 -5.50 5.18 1.46
C ILE A 65 -6.01 5.65 2.82
N GLU A 66 -7.24 6.13 2.91
CA GLU A 66 -7.80 6.64 4.17
C GLU A 66 -7.83 5.56 5.26
N ALA A 67 -8.32 4.36 4.93
CA ALA A 67 -8.39 3.22 5.82
C ALA A 67 -7.00 2.73 6.24
N MET A 68 -6.07 2.57 5.30
CA MET A 68 -4.72 2.08 5.60
C MET A 68 -4.03 2.96 6.64
N PHE A 69 -4.16 4.29 6.52
CA PHE A 69 -3.58 5.21 7.49
C PHE A 69 -4.35 5.17 8.82
N ALA A 70 -5.69 5.12 8.79
CA ALA A 70 -6.48 5.05 10.01
C ALA A 70 -6.12 3.82 10.85
N TYR A 71 -6.10 2.63 10.25
CA TYR A 71 -5.82 1.39 10.96
C TYR A 71 -4.34 1.26 11.34
N TYR A 72 -3.40 1.60 10.45
CA TYR A 72 -1.97 1.52 10.76
C TYR A 72 -1.58 2.37 11.97
N TYR A 73 -2.19 3.56 12.13
CA TYR A 73 -1.89 4.47 13.23
C TYR A 73 -2.83 4.30 14.44
N ALA A 74 -3.84 3.44 14.38
CA ALA A 74 -4.67 3.07 15.53
C ALA A 74 -4.01 1.97 16.39
N GLU A 75 -3.14 1.15 15.78
CA GLU A 75 -2.37 0.11 16.45
C GLU A 75 -1.45 0.66 17.55
N SER A 76 -1.32 -0.08 18.66
CA SER A 76 -0.52 0.34 19.82
C SER A 76 0.97 0.29 19.51
N ASP A 77 1.78 1.16 20.12
CA ASP A 77 3.22 1.26 19.80
C ASP A 77 4.02 -0.03 20.07
N GLU A 78 3.46 -0.97 20.82
CA GLU A 78 4.02 -2.31 21.07
C GLU A 78 3.82 -3.28 19.90
N THR A 79 2.85 -3.04 19.00
CA THR A 79 2.63 -3.85 17.80
C THR A 79 3.80 -3.71 16.85
N ASP A 80 4.44 -4.83 16.52
CA ASP A 80 5.57 -4.85 15.58
C ASP A 80 5.14 -4.39 14.18
N ILE A 81 6.08 -3.80 13.43
CA ILE A 81 5.79 -3.14 12.16
C ILE A 81 5.19 -4.09 11.11
N LEU A 82 5.54 -5.38 11.13
CA LEU A 82 5.02 -6.35 10.17
C LEU A 82 3.56 -6.67 10.47
N THR A 83 3.25 -6.99 11.73
CA THR A 83 1.87 -7.25 12.19
C THR A 83 0.99 -6.03 11.94
N ARG A 84 1.48 -4.83 12.29
CA ARG A 84 0.77 -3.57 12.05
C ARG A 84 0.42 -3.33 10.57
N VAL A 85 1.34 -3.62 9.65
CA VAL A 85 1.06 -3.54 8.21
C VAL A 85 0.03 -4.58 7.78
N GLY A 86 0.16 -5.82 8.25
CA GLY A 86 -0.74 -6.92 7.91
C GLY A 86 -2.19 -6.65 8.34
N ASP A 87 -2.38 -6.27 9.59
CA ASP A 87 -3.70 -6.00 10.17
C ASP A 87 -4.35 -4.78 9.49
N ALA A 88 -3.58 -3.70 9.30
CA ALA A 88 -4.07 -2.52 8.58
C ALA A 88 -4.48 -2.83 7.14
N LEU A 89 -3.75 -3.70 6.43
CA LEU A 89 -4.13 -4.13 5.07
C LEU A 89 -5.43 -4.96 5.07
N GLN A 90 -5.60 -5.84 6.05
CA GLN A 90 -6.81 -6.64 6.18
C GLN A 90 -8.03 -5.76 6.45
N ASP A 91 -7.93 -4.83 7.38
CA ASP A 91 -9.01 -3.89 7.71
C ASP A 91 -9.28 -2.91 6.56
N THR A 92 -8.24 -2.52 5.83
CA THR A 92 -8.39 -1.75 4.59
C THR A 92 -9.19 -2.50 3.53
N ASN A 93 -8.97 -3.81 3.36
CA ASN A 93 -9.76 -4.63 2.46
C ASN A 93 -11.24 -4.70 2.88
N ILE A 94 -11.51 -4.82 4.17
CA ILE A 94 -12.87 -4.79 4.72
C ILE A 94 -13.52 -3.43 4.45
N ALA A 95 -12.84 -2.32 4.75
CA ALA A 95 -13.35 -0.97 4.55
C ALA A 95 -13.71 -0.67 3.09
N VAL A 96 -12.89 -1.13 2.12
CA VAL A 96 -13.20 -0.94 0.69
C VAL A 96 -14.44 -1.74 0.28
N ARG A 97 -14.67 -2.93 0.85
CA ARG A 97 -15.89 -3.70 0.58
C ARG A 97 -17.13 -3.04 1.17
N GLU A 98 -17.03 -2.55 2.40
CA GLU A 98 -18.11 -1.80 3.04
C GLU A 98 -18.44 -0.53 2.27
N GLN A 99 -17.42 0.17 1.75
CA GLN A 99 -17.62 1.32 0.88
C GLN A 99 -18.35 0.96 -0.41
N ALA A 100 -18.07 -0.21 -1.02
CA ALA A 100 -18.83 -0.65 -2.20
C ALA A 100 -20.35 -0.72 -1.91
N LEU A 101 -20.72 -1.27 -0.75
CA LEU A 101 -22.12 -1.36 -0.31
C LEU A 101 -22.73 0.03 -0.06
N ALA A 102 -21.98 0.93 0.59
CA ALA A 102 -22.40 2.32 0.81
C ALA A 102 -22.61 3.09 -0.51
N GLU A 103 -21.80 2.79 -1.52
CA GLU A 103 -21.89 3.34 -2.86
C GLU A 103 -22.98 2.71 -3.73
N GLY A 104 -23.72 1.71 -3.20
CA GLY A 104 -24.81 1.01 -3.87
C GLY A 104 -24.36 0.09 -5.00
N VAL A 105 -23.12 -0.40 -4.97
CA VAL A 105 -22.54 -1.29 -5.99
C VAL A 105 -22.05 -2.60 -5.39
N ASN A 106 -21.95 -3.65 -6.19
CA ASN A 106 -21.57 -4.98 -5.69
C ASN A 106 -20.11 -5.07 -5.24
N ALA A 107 -19.22 -4.34 -5.91
CA ALA A 107 -17.80 -4.30 -5.60
C ALA A 107 -17.15 -3.06 -6.21
N ILE A 108 -16.11 -2.58 -5.56
CA ILE A 108 -15.12 -1.64 -6.08
C ILE A 108 -13.74 -2.22 -5.78
N GLY A 109 -12.69 -1.81 -6.50
CA GLY A 109 -11.38 -2.41 -6.32
C GLY A 109 -10.23 -1.44 -6.58
N THR A 110 -9.12 -1.66 -5.90
CA THR A 110 -7.88 -0.89 -6.08
C THR A 110 -6.66 -1.78 -5.81
N THR A 111 -5.54 -1.49 -6.45
CA THR A 111 -4.24 -1.96 -5.98
C THR A 111 -3.85 -1.19 -4.72
N ILE A 112 -2.87 -1.69 -3.98
CA ILE A 112 -2.18 -0.92 -2.94
C ILE A 112 -0.71 -1.33 -2.93
N VAL A 113 0.21 -0.37 -2.87
CA VAL A 113 1.63 -0.62 -2.65
C VAL A 113 2.15 0.42 -1.68
N GLY A 114 3.03 0.03 -0.77
CA GLY A 114 3.56 0.98 0.19
C GLY A 114 4.81 0.49 0.90
N ILE A 115 5.35 1.39 1.71
CA ILE A 115 6.45 1.13 2.61
C ILE A 115 6.21 1.84 3.94
N ALA A 116 6.33 1.08 5.02
CA ALA A 116 6.36 1.58 6.39
C ALA A 116 7.81 1.60 6.87
N ILE A 117 8.23 2.67 7.55
CA ILE A 117 9.61 2.86 8.04
C ILE A 117 9.59 3.27 9.50
N ALA A 118 10.25 2.49 10.36
CA ALA A 118 10.40 2.78 11.77
C ALA A 118 11.55 3.77 12.06
N PRO A 119 11.55 4.46 13.23
CA PRO A 119 12.65 5.32 13.67
C PRO A 119 14.02 4.66 13.65
N SER A 120 14.06 3.35 13.89
CA SER A 120 15.27 2.52 13.86
C SER A 120 15.85 2.32 12.45
N GLY A 121 15.06 2.60 11.40
CA GLY A 121 15.37 2.29 10.01
C GLY A 121 14.92 0.91 9.54
N GLU A 122 14.26 0.13 10.40
CA GLU A 122 13.51 -1.05 9.95
C GLU A 122 12.39 -0.62 9.00
N ALA A 123 12.23 -1.33 7.90
CA ALA A 123 11.25 -0.99 6.87
C ALA A 123 10.54 -2.24 6.34
N ILE A 124 9.22 -2.11 6.15
CA ILE A 124 8.36 -3.15 5.59
C ILE A 124 7.73 -2.61 4.31
N GLY A 125 8.10 -3.20 3.17
CA GLY A 125 7.43 -2.99 1.89
C GLY A 125 6.29 -3.99 1.72
N PHE A 126 5.17 -3.53 1.15
CA PHE A 126 3.98 -4.35 0.92
C PHE A 126 3.32 -3.98 -0.40
N ASN A 127 2.68 -4.95 -1.06
CA ASN A 127 1.83 -4.69 -2.22
C ASN A 127 0.68 -5.72 -2.34
N VAL A 128 -0.43 -5.25 -2.92
CA VAL A 128 -1.58 -6.03 -3.40
C VAL A 128 -1.93 -5.51 -4.80
N GLY A 129 -1.86 -6.40 -5.81
CA GLY A 129 -2.00 -6.06 -7.23
C GLY A 129 -0.65 -5.83 -7.91
N ASP A 130 -0.64 -5.01 -8.96
CA ASP A 130 0.50 -4.80 -9.87
C ASP A 130 1.13 -3.40 -9.75
N SER A 131 0.72 -2.59 -8.77
CA SER A 131 1.47 -1.39 -8.36
C SER A 131 2.81 -1.79 -7.74
N ARG A 132 3.88 -1.04 -8.06
CA ARG A 132 5.25 -1.47 -7.80
C ARG A 132 6.02 -0.61 -6.81
N LEU A 133 6.84 -1.28 -5.99
CA LEU A 133 7.83 -0.67 -5.10
C LEU A 133 9.23 -0.95 -5.63
N TYR A 134 10.02 0.10 -5.83
CA TYR A 134 11.42 -0.01 -6.27
C TYR A 134 12.38 0.54 -5.22
N ARG A 135 13.57 -0.05 -5.15
CA ARG A 135 14.72 0.50 -4.42
C ARG A 135 15.77 0.95 -5.43
N ILE A 136 16.24 2.19 -5.28
CA ILE A 136 17.36 2.71 -6.07
C ILE A 136 18.54 2.92 -5.13
N ARG A 137 19.64 2.19 -5.34
CA ARG A 137 20.86 2.28 -4.52
C ARG A 137 22.08 1.99 -5.37
N ALA A 138 23.16 2.78 -5.20
CA ALA A 138 24.43 2.55 -5.88
C ALA A 138 24.33 2.38 -7.42
N ARG A 139 23.41 3.12 -8.06
CA ARG A 139 23.07 3.04 -9.51
C ARG A 139 22.34 1.78 -9.95
N GLU A 140 21.86 0.97 -9.02
CA GLU A 140 21.01 -0.18 -9.30
C GLU A 140 19.55 0.16 -8.99
N ILE A 141 18.65 -0.38 -9.81
CA ILE A 141 17.20 -0.33 -9.61
C ILE A 141 16.74 -1.76 -9.36
N GLU A 142 16.13 -1.99 -8.21
CA GLU A 142 15.63 -3.29 -7.79
C GLU A 142 14.12 -3.21 -7.58
N LEU A 143 13.39 -4.14 -8.18
CA LEU A 143 11.97 -4.32 -7.94
C LEU A 143 11.78 -5.11 -6.62
N ILE A 144 11.17 -4.48 -5.63
CA ILE A 144 10.96 -5.05 -4.30
C ILE A 144 9.64 -5.81 -4.23
N SER A 145 8.59 -5.25 -4.82
CA SER A 145 7.24 -5.83 -4.91
C SER A 145 7.17 -7.00 -5.90
N GLU A 146 6.09 -7.76 -5.85
CA GLU A 146 5.78 -8.82 -6.81
C GLU A 146 4.40 -8.58 -7.42
N ASP A 147 4.32 -8.43 -8.74
CA ASP A 147 3.06 -8.14 -9.42
C ASP A 147 2.08 -9.32 -9.31
N GLN A 148 0.88 -9.05 -8.82
CA GLN A 148 -0.19 -10.05 -8.71
C GLN A 148 -1.23 -9.81 -9.81
N VAL A 149 -0.99 -10.41 -10.98
CA VAL A 149 -1.89 -10.31 -12.13
C VAL A 149 -2.89 -11.47 -12.20
N SER A 150 -4.15 -11.15 -12.49
CA SER A 150 -5.22 -12.12 -12.77
C SER A 150 -5.07 -12.68 -14.21
N THR A 151 -4.01 -13.44 -14.50
CA THR A 151 -3.95 -14.27 -15.73
C THR A 151 -3.24 -15.61 -15.45
N PRO A 152 -3.72 -16.73 -16.02
CA PRO A 152 -3.17 -18.06 -15.79
C PRO A 152 -1.99 -18.31 -16.73
N GLU A 153 -0.84 -17.70 -16.47
CA GLU A 153 0.42 -18.17 -17.07
C GLU A 153 1.18 -19.04 -16.07
N PRO A 154 1.61 -20.27 -16.44
CA PRO A 154 2.42 -21.11 -15.59
C PRO A 154 3.84 -20.53 -15.51
N GLY A 155 4.04 -19.61 -14.57
CA GLY A 155 5.29 -18.89 -14.34
C GLY A 155 6.06 -19.43 -13.14
N VAL A 156 7.25 -19.95 -13.44
CA VAL A 156 8.25 -20.54 -12.54
C VAL A 156 8.53 -19.67 -11.30
N LEU A 157 8.37 -20.25 -10.11
CA LEU A 157 8.93 -19.71 -8.86
C LEU A 157 10.46 -19.77 -8.95
N LYS A 158 11.11 -18.61 -8.94
CA LYS A 158 12.57 -18.53 -8.72
C LYS A 158 12.81 -18.41 -7.23
N ASP A 159 13.40 -19.46 -6.65
CA ASP A 159 13.98 -19.42 -5.31
C ASP A 159 15.12 -18.41 -5.29
N GLU A 160 14.92 -17.27 -4.63
CA GLU A 160 15.95 -16.49 -3.92
C GLU A 160 15.26 -15.38 -3.09
N PHE A 161 15.91 -14.97 -1.99
CA PHE A 161 15.49 -14.01 -0.94
C PHE A 161 14.83 -14.57 0.35
N LYS A 162 15.69 -14.72 1.37
CA LYS A 162 15.49 -15.37 2.68
C LYS A 162 14.70 -14.56 3.76
N THR A 163 13.87 -13.59 3.40
CA THR A 163 13.07 -12.84 4.40
C THR A 163 11.71 -12.37 3.90
N ARG A 164 11.11 -13.08 2.93
CA ARG A 164 9.74 -12.79 2.47
C ARG A 164 8.73 -13.68 3.21
N ARG A 165 7.84 -13.08 4.00
CA ARG A 165 6.53 -13.69 4.29
C ARG A 165 5.58 -13.22 3.21
N VAL A 166 5.39 -14.06 2.19
CA VAL A 166 4.32 -13.87 1.22
C VAL A 166 3.03 -14.34 1.88
N THR A 167 2.28 -13.43 2.50
CA THR A 167 0.87 -13.70 2.77
C THR A 167 0.17 -13.54 1.43
N LYS A 168 -0.45 -14.60 0.90
CA LYS A 168 -1.33 -14.50 -0.29
C LYS A 168 -2.55 -13.65 0.07
N ILE A 169 -2.38 -12.34 0.03
CA ILE A 169 -3.46 -11.38 -0.01
C ILE A 169 -3.86 -11.28 -1.50
N SER A 170 -5.14 -11.11 -1.74
CA SER A 170 -5.87 -11.06 -3.02
C SER A 170 -5.16 -10.40 -4.22
N SER A 171 -5.71 -10.53 -5.44
CA SER A 171 -5.17 -9.78 -6.60
C SER A 171 -5.52 -8.28 -6.61
N TYR A 172 -6.43 -7.83 -5.75
CA TYR A 172 -6.71 -6.41 -5.46
C TYR A 172 -7.38 -6.25 -4.08
N ILE A 173 -7.37 -5.02 -3.53
CA ILE A 173 -8.10 -4.62 -2.32
C ILE A 173 -9.57 -4.38 -2.67
N GLY A 174 -10.48 -4.95 -1.88
CA GLY A 174 -11.92 -5.01 -2.16
C GLY A 174 -12.41 -6.41 -2.58
N GLN A 175 -11.56 -7.44 -2.51
CA GLN A 175 -11.93 -8.81 -2.83
C GLN A 175 -12.67 -9.53 -1.70
N SER A 176 -13.54 -10.46 -2.10
CA SER A 176 -14.32 -11.35 -1.24
C SER A 176 -13.46 -12.33 -0.45
#